data_AF-A0A535XCB0-F1
#
_entry.id   AF-A0A535XCB0-F1
#
_cell.length_a   1.000
_cell.length_b   1.000
_cell.length_c   1.000
_cell.angle_alpha   90.00
_cell.angle_beta   90.00
_cell.angle_gamma   90.00
#
_symmetry.space_group_name_H-M   'P 1'
#
loop_
_entity.id
_entity.type
_entity.pdbx_description
1 polymer ?
#
loop_
_entity_poly.entity_id
_entity_poly.type
_entity_poly.pdbx_seq_one_letter_code
_entity_poly.pdbx_strand_id
1 'polypeptide(L)'
;MIPVFVGSRFVAKYPTGGGNFWVPLQYLLGLRALGVEAYWLELLWPQSDVARARRSLQTFQCYVEALGVAQWIAIVLFPDNEY
;
A
#
# COMPACT_ATOMS: atom_id res chain seq x y z
N MET A 1 -0.23 7.64 22.28
CA MET A 1 0.43 8.25 21.12
C MET A 1 -0.51 8.07 19.93
N ILE A 2 -0.60 9.03 19.00
CA ILE A 2 -1.50 8.93 17.84
C ILE A 2 -0.77 8.12 16.75
N PRO A 3 -1.39 7.09 16.15
CA PRO A 3 -0.79 6.33 15.06
C PRO A 3 -0.47 7.21 13.83
N VAL A 4 0.60 6.88 13.12
CA VAL A 4 1.00 7.57 11.88
C VAL A 4 0.64 6.70 10.68
N PHE A 5 -0.04 7.30 9.70
CA PHE A 5 -0.37 6.63 8.44
C PHE A 5 0.48 7.19 7.30
N VAL A 6 1.27 6.32 6.68
CA VAL A 6 1.96 6.61 5.43
C VAL A 6 0.99 6.35 4.29
N GLY A 7 0.43 7.41 3.71
CA GLY A 7 -0.56 7.32 2.63
C GLY A 7 0.08 7.29 1.25
N SER A 8 -0.39 6.40 0.38
CA SER A 8 -0.06 6.43 -1.07
C SER A 8 -1.22 5.94 -1.94
N ARG A 9 -1.16 6.27 -3.23
CA ARG A 9 -2.23 5.97 -4.23
C ARG A 9 -1.71 5.36 -5.53
N PHE A 10 -0.47 4.88 -5.51
CA PHE A 10 0.31 4.61 -6.71
C PHE A 10 1.01 3.26 -6.69
N VAL A 11 1.20 2.64 -5.52
CA VAL A 11 1.98 1.40 -5.42
C VAL A 11 1.15 0.20 -5.82
N ALA A 12 -0.07 0.07 -5.30
CA ALA A 12 -0.96 -1.03 -5.67
C ALA A 12 -1.44 -0.96 -7.13
N LYS A 13 -1.29 0.18 -7.82
CA LYS A 13 -1.57 0.31 -9.26
C LYS A 13 -0.45 -0.24 -10.14
N TYR A 14 0.80 -0.15 -9.66
CA TYR A 14 1.99 -0.58 -10.38
C TYR A 14 3.04 -1.18 -9.41
N PRO A 15 2.76 -2.37 -8.84
CA PRO A 15 3.57 -2.94 -7.76
C PRO A 15 4.95 -3.37 -8.22
N THR A 16 5.14 -3.67 -9.51
CA THR A 16 6.43 -4.08 -10.07
C THR A 16 7.40 -2.92 -10.28
N GLY A 17 6.95 -1.67 -10.15
CA GLY A 17 7.82 -0.50 -10.11
C GLY A 17 8.59 -0.43 -8.80
N GLY A 18 9.75 -1.09 -8.72
CA GLY A 18 10.53 -1.21 -7.47
C GLY A 18 10.81 0.13 -6.78
N GLY A 19 11.07 1.19 -7.55
CA GLY A 19 11.25 2.55 -7.00
C GLY A 19 10.00 3.11 -6.31
N ASN A 20 8.80 2.78 -6.81
CA ASN A 20 7.54 3.23 -6.20
C ASN A 20 7.24 2.47 -4.90
N PHE A 21 7.46 1.15 -4.90
CA PHE A 21 7.19 0.31 -3.75
C PHE A 21 8.05 0.68 -2.54
N TRP A 22 9.32 1.04 -2.77
CA TRP A 22 10.26 1.39 -1.72
C TRP A 22 9.87 2.66 -0.94
N VAL A 23 9.20 3.62 -1.58
CA VAL A 23 8.95 4.94 -0.97
C VAL A 23 8.06 4.85 0.28
N PRO A 24 6.87 4.23 0.28
CA PRO A 24 6.10 4.06 1.51
C PRO A 24 6.74 3.06 2.47
N LEU A 25 7.39 2.01 1.93
CA LEU A 25 8.01 0.96 2.74
C LEU A 25 9.11 1.52 3.67
N GLN A 26 10.01 2.37 3.16
CA GLN A 26 11.08 2.93 3.99
C GLN A 26 10.53 3.82 5.12
N TYR A 27 9.44 4.56 4.89
CA TYR A 27 8.81 5.35 5.94
C TYR A 27 8.13 4.46 6.99
N LEU A 28 7.41 3.43 6.55
CA LEU A 28 6.82 2.44 7.46
C LEU A 28 7.89 1.81 8.35
N LEU A 29 8.96 1.27 7.76
CA LEU A 29 10.03 0.61 8.49
C LEU A 29 10.79 1.58 9.41
N GLY A 30 11.12 2.78 8.91
CA GLY A 30 11.82 3.79 9.69
C GLY A 30 11.03 4.28 10.90
N LEU A 31 9.74 4.57 10.73
CA LEU A 31 8.87 4.98 11.84
C LEU A 31 8.75 3.89 12.90
N ARG A 32 8.56 2.62 12.49
CA ARG A 32 8.48 1.50 13.43
C ARG A 32 9.80 1.24 14.15
N ALA A 33 10.94 1.41 13.48
CA ALA A 33 12.25 1.33 14.11
C ALA A 33 12.46 2.41 15.19
N LEU A 34 11.78 3.57 15.06
CA LEU A 34 11.76 4.63 16.06
C LEU A 34 10.71 4.41 17.18
N GLY A 35 10.00 3.28 17.19
CA GLY A 35 8.95 2.99 18.17
C GLY A 35 7.62 3.71 17.90
N VAL A 36 7.44 4.31 16.72
CA VAL A 36 6.16 4.91 16.31
C VAL A 36 5.23 3.81 15.83
N GLU A 37 3.99 3.84 16.31
CA GLU A 37 2.91 3.02 15.76
C GLU A 37 2.56 3.53 14.36
N ALA A 38 3.11 2.88 13.33
CA ALA A 38 2.95 3.29 11.94
C ALA A 38 2.28 2.21 11.08
N TYR A 39 1.43 2.67 10.16
CA TYR A 39 0.72 1.87 9.17
C TYR A 39 0.93 2.46 7.77
N TRP A 40 0.86 1.61 6.75
CA TRP A 40 0.80 2.04 5.36
C TRP A 40 -0.64 1.94 4.86
N LEU A 41 -1.22 3.09 4.49
CA LEU A 41 -2.54 3.19 3.87
C LEU A 41 -2.40 3.33 2.35
N GLU A 42 -2.67 2.25 1.61
CA GLU A 42 -2.64 2.26 0.14
C GLU A 42 -4.05 2.41 -0.43
N LEU A 43 -4.23 3.43 -1.28
CA LEU A 43 -5.51 3.78 -1.89
C LEU A 43 -5.53 3.30 -3.35
N LEU A 44 -6.52 2.48 -3.71
CA LEU A 44 -6.66 1.88 -5.03
C LEU A 44 -8.01 2.24 -5.66
N TRP A 45 -7.97 2.65 -6.94
CA TRP A 45 -9.13 2.79 -7.82
C TRP A 45 -8.93 1.87 -9.02
N PRO A 46 -9.92 1.02 -9.37
CA PRO A 46 -9.83 0.12 -10.52
C PRO A 46 -9.64 0.78 -11.90
N GLN A 47 -10.02 2.05 -12.04
CA GLN A 47 -10.00 2.85 -13.27
C GLN A 47 -10.60 2.13 -14.48
N SER A 48 -11.81 1.59 -14.31
CA SER A 48 -12.58 0.82 -15.31
C SER A 48 -11.97 -0.52 -15.73
N ASP A 49 -10.85 -0.94 -15.12
CA ASP A 49 -10.21 -2.24 -15.33
C ASP A 49 -10.03 -2.99 -14.01
N VAL A 50 -11.14 -3.52 -13.50
CA VAL A 50 -11.20 -4.31 -12.26
C VAL A 50 -10.28 -5.53 -12.32
N ALA A 51 -10.14 -6.16 -13.48
CA ALA A 51 -9.29 -7.34 -13.64
C ALA A 51 -7.82 -6.99 -13.45
N ARG A 52 -7.35 -5.89 -14.04
CA ARG A 52 -6.00 -5.38 -13.81
C ARG A 52 -5.79 -4.97 -12.36
N ALA A 53 -6.74 -4.23 -11.78
CA ALA A 53 -6.66 -3.81 -10.38
C ALA A 53 -6.52 -5.00 -9.43
N ARG A 54 -7.27 -6.08 -9.67
CA ARG A 54 -7.15 -7.34 -8.90
C ARG A 54 -5.77 -7.99 -9.05
N ARG A 55 -5.21 -8.06 -10.26
CA ARG A 55 -3.87 -8.62 -10.48
C ARG A 55 -2.77 -7.80 -9.80
N SER A 56 -2.87 -6.48 -9.89
CA SER A 56 -1.91 -5.59 -9.22
C SER A 56 -2.04 -5.69 -7.70
N LEU A 57 -3.26 -5.78 -7.17
CA LEU A 57 -3.50 -6.00 -5.74
C LEU A 57 -2.91 -7.33 -5.24
N GLN A 58 -3.10 -8.43 -5.99
CA GLN A 58 -2.50 -9.73 -5.66
C GLN A 58 -0.97 -9.66 -5.63
N THR A 59 -0.37 -9.00 -6.64
CA THR A 59 1.09 -8.83 -6.68
C THR A 59 1.59 -8.00 -5.50
N PHE A 60 0.88 -6.92 -5.17
CA PHE A 60 1.18 -6.09 -4.00
C PHE A 60 1.11 -6.89 -2.69
N GLN A 61 0.06 -7.69 -2.51
CA GLN A 61 -0.13 -8.57 -1.35
C GLN A 61 1.04 -9.55 -1.19
N CYS A 62 1.43 -10.23 -2.27
CA CYS A 62 2.58 -11.15 -2.24
C CYS A 62 3.87 -10.45 -1.79
N TYR A 63 4.10 -9.19 -2.20
CA TYR A 63 5.30 -8.45 -1.81
C TYR A 63 5.28 -8.06 -0.33
N VAL A 64 4.17 -7.54 0.18
CA VAL A 64 4.09 -7.16 1.60
C VAL A 64 4.12 -8.38 2.54
N GLU A 65 3.60 -9.52 2.09
CA GLU A 65 3.72 -10.81 2.78
C GLU A 65 5.16 -11.30 2.80
N ALA A 66 5.83 -11.33 1.64
CA ALA A 66 7.24 -11.76 1.53
C ALA A 66 8.19 -10.89 2.37
N LEU A 67 7.84 -9.62 2.57
CA LEU A 67 8.60 -8.68 3.40
C LEU A 67 8.22 -8.72 4.90
N GLY A 68 7.19 -9.49 5.28
CA GLY A 68 6.76 -9.61 6.68
C GLY A 68 6.12 -8.35 7.27
N VAL A 69 5.58 -7.47 6.41
CA VAL A 69 4.98 -6.19 6.82
C VAL A 69 3.46 -6.15 6.67
N ALA A 70 2.85 -7.24 6.17
CA ALA A 70 1.43 -7.30 5.83
C ALA A 70 0.50 -6.86 6.98
N GLN A 71 0.83 -7.16 8.24
CA GLN A 71 0.01 -6.76 9.40
C GLN A 71 -0.05 -5.24 9.64
N TRP A 72 0.78 -4.45 8.96
CA TRP A 72 0.81 -2.99 9.08
C TRP A 72 0.29 -2.27 7.84
N ILE A 73 -0.29 -3.02 6.90
CA ILE A 73 -0.82 -2.48 5.65
C ILE A 73 -2.34 -2.43 5.72
N ALA A 74 -2.91 -1.28 5.39
CA ALA A 74 -4.33 -1.11 5.14
C ALA A 74 -4.53 -0.73 3.66
N ILE A 75 -5.42 -1.45 2.98
CA ILE A 75 -5.75 -1.16 1.58
C ILE A 75 -7.19 -0.68 1.52
N VAL A 76 -7.39 0.50 0.93
CA VAL A 76 -8.72 1.02 0.66
C VAL A 76 -8.98 0.93 -0.83
N LEU A 77 -9.96 0.11 -1.19
CA LEU A 77 -10.47 0.03 -2.55
C LEU A 77 -11.62 1.02 -2.68
N PHE A 78 -11.44 2.04 -3.50
CA PHE A 78 -12.50 2.96 -3.87
C PHE A 78 -13.22 2.46 -5.13
N PRO A 79 -14.54 2.69 -5.23
CA PRO A 79 -15.25 2.55 -6.49
C PRO A 79 -14.68 3.55 -7.52
N ASP A 80 -14.84 3.24 -8.80
CA ASP A 80 -14.31 4.07 -9.89
C ASP A 80 -14.93 5.46 -9.97
N ASN A 81 -16.04 5.72 -9.25
CA ASN A 81 -16.61 7.04 -9.03
C ASN A 81 -17.36 7.08 -7.68
N GLU A 82 -17.09 8.09 -6.86
CA GLU A 82 -18.11 8.82 -6.12
C GLU A 82 -18.01 10.27 -6.63
N TYR A 83 -19.02 10.72 -7.37
CA TYR A 83 -19.30 12.16 -7.50
C TYR A 83 -20.00 12.62 -6.23
#